data_AF-A0A2A7D1T1-F1
#
_entry.id   AF-A0A2A7D1T1-F1
#
_cell.length_a   1.000
_cell.length_b   1.000
_cell.length_c   1.000
_cell.angle_alpha   90.00
_cell.angle_beta   90.00
_cell.angle_gamma   90.00
#
_symmetry.space_group_name_H-M   'P 1'
#
loop_
_entity.id
_entity.type
_entity.pdbx_description
1 polymer ?
#
loop_
_entity_poly.entity_id
_entity_poly.type
_entity_poly.pdbx_seq_one_letter_code
_entity_poly.pdbx_strand_id
1 'polypeptide(L)' 'MNDSRWPNEDGEVKMAHSVNGVELHYVKNTKTGEFDDFKFRDKK' A
#
# COMPACT_ATOMS: atom_id res chain seq x y z
N MET A 1 -18.67 -1.82 -3.29
CA MET A 1 -17.59 -0.89 -2.92
C MET A 1 -18.19 0.22 -2.08
N ASN A 2 -18.22 0.05 -0.77
CA ASN A 2 -18.70 1.03 0.22
C ASN A 2 -17.74 1.01 1.41
N ASP A 3 -16.44 0.88 1.09
CA ASP A 3 -15.40 0.94 2.11
C ASP A 3 -15.04 2.41 2.24
N SER A 4 -15.37 3.03 3.39
CA SER A 4 -15.09 4.44 3.64
C SER A 4 -13.59 4.76 3.55
N ARG A 5 -12.74 3.73 3.67
CA ARG A 5 -11.28 3.81 3.54
C ARG A 5 -10.81 3.86 2.10
N TRP A 6 -11.64 3.38 1.18
CA TRP A 6 -11.38 3.31 -0.25
C TRP A 6 -12.54 3.92 -1.04
N PRO A 7 -12.64 5.26 -1.08
CA PRO A 7 -13.56 5.92 -2.01
C PRO A 7 -13.13 5.53 -3.43
N ASN A 8 -14.07 4.98 -4.20
CA ASN A 8 -13.90 4.44 -5.56
C ASN A 8 -13.21 5.37 -6.58
N GLU A 9 -13.02 6.63 -6.23
CA GLU A 9 -12.35 7.63 -7.05
C GLU A 9 -11.06 8.07 -6.36
N ASP A 10 -9.94 7.64 -6.92
CA ASP A 10 -8.61 8.22 -6.78
C ASP A 10 -8.03 8.26 -5.36
N GLY A 11 -6.99 7.47 -5.09
CA GLY A 11 -6.26 7.56 -3.83
C GLY A 11 -5.25 6.45 -3.63
N GLU A 12 -5.44 5.30 -4.26
CA GLU A 12 -4.58 4.14 -4.10
C GLU A 12 -3.29 4.27 -4.88
N VAL A 13 -2.19 4.48 -4.15
CA VAL A 13 -0.84 4.51 -4.71
C VAL A 13 -0.07 3.30 -4.25
N LYS A 14 0.43 2.52 -5.21
CA LYS A 14 1.33 1.39 -4.93
C LYS A 14 2.70 1.94 -4.56
N MET A 15 3.13 1.62 -3.34
CA MET A 15 4.43 1.99 -2.79
C MET A 15 5.30 0.75 -2.64
N ALA A 16 6.61 0.92 -2.80
CA ALA A 16 7.60 -0.09 -2.50
C ALA A 16 8.67 0.51 -1.59
N HIS A 17 9.04 -0.22 -0.54
CA HIS A 17 9.99 0.22 0.45
C HIS A 17 10.93 -0.92 0.83
N SER A 18 12.24 -0.72 0.69
CA SER A 18 13.24 -1.74 1.04
C SER A 18 13.79 -1.46 2.43
N VAL A 19 13.58 -2.39 3.36
CA VAL A 19 14.04 -2.29 4.76
C VAL A 19 14.81 -3.55 5.13
N ASN A 20 16.06 -3.40 5.58
CA ASN A 20 16.91 -4.52 6.02
C ASN A 20 17.03 -5.68 5.00
N GLY A 21 17.01 -5.38 3.70
CA GLY A 21 17.07 -6.40 2.63
C GLY A 21 15.72 -7.02 2.25
N VAL A 22 14.65 -6.68 2.96
CA VAL A 22 13.28 -7.09 2.62
C VAL A 22 12.60 -5.97 1.85
N GLU A 23 11.98 -6.29 0.72
CA GLU A 23 11.21 -5.35 -0.08
C GLU A 23 9.73 -5.45 0.30
N LEU A 24 9.22 -4.40 0.93
CA LEU A 24 7.82 -4.25 1.32
C LEU A 24 7.07 -3.47 0.26
N HIS A 25 6.12 -4.11 -0.41
CA HIS A 25 5.15 -3.44 -1.26
C HIS A 25 3.86 -3.24 -0.47
N TYR A 26 3.23 -2.08 -0.61
CA TYR A 26 1.95 -1.79 0.02
C TYR A 26 1.19 -0.77 -0.80
N VAL A 27 -0.13 -0.76 -0.65
CA VAL A 27 -1.00 0.26 -1.23
C VAL A 27 -1.26 1.30 -0.16
N LYS A 28 -1.09 2.58 -0.49
CA LYS A 28 -1.40 3.70 0.39
C LYS A 28 -2.50 4.53 -0.23
N ASN A 29 -3.56 4.79 0.54
CA ASN A 29 -4.52 5.81 0.20
C ASN A 29 -3.94 7.19 0.54
N THR A 30 -3.68 8.01 -0.46
CA THR A 30 -3.16 9.37 -0.25
C THR A 30 -4.21 10.33 0.29
N LYS A 31 -5.51 10.02 0.16
CA LYS A 31 -6.62 10.84 0.69
C LYS A 31 -6.87 10.60 2.17
N THR A 32 -6.97 9.33 2.58
CA THR A 32 -7.25 8.98 3.99
C THR A 32 -5.97 8.73 4.81
N GLY A 33 -4.84 8.49 4.13
CA GLY A 33 -3.57 8.11 4.77
C GLY A 33 -3.51 6.63 5.15
N GLU A 34 -4.53 5.85 4.80
CA GLU A 34 -4.62 4.44 5.15
C GLU A 34 -3.74 3.57 4.27
N PHE A 35 -3.42 2.37 4.76
CA PHE A 35 -2.53 1.43 4.09
C PHE A 35 -3.22 0.07 3.98
N ASP A 36 -3.05 -0.59 2.82
CA ASP A 36 -3.64 -1.89 2.52
C ASP A 36 -2.71 -2.73 1.61
N ASP A 37 -3.05 -3.99 1.34
CA ASP A 37 -2.31 -4.95 0.50
C ASP A 37 -0.78 -4.98 0.75
N PHE A 38 -0.37 -5.33 1.96
CA PHE A 38 1.04 -5.51 2.30
C PHE A 38 1.60 -6.81 1.72
N LYS A 39 2.67 -6.70 0.93
CA LYS A 39 3.40 -7.81 0.34
C LYS A 39 4.89 -7.70 0.65
N PHE A 40 5.43 -8.74 1.26
CA PHE A 40 6.85 -8.82 1.58
C PHE A 40 7.53 -9.71 0.54
N ARG A 41 8.53 -9.16 -0.14
CA ARG A 41 9.43 -9.91 -1.03
C ARG A 41 10.80 -9.96 -0.39
N ASP A 42 11.27 -11.17 -0.14
CA ASP A 42 12.64 -11.43 0.26
C ASP A 42 13.54 -11.29 -0.99
N LYS A 43 14.53 -10.39 -0.96
CA LYS A 43 15.60 -10.41 -1.97
C LYS A 43 16.57 -11.51 -1.58
N LYS A 44 16.24 -12.75 -1.98
CA LYS A 44 17.16 -13.88 -1.94
C LYS A 44 18.31 -13.70 -2.92
#